data_AF-A0A554JFN2-F1
#
_entry.id   AF-A0A554JFN2-F1
#
_cell.length_a   1.000
_cell.length_b   1.000
_cell.length_c   1.000
_cell.angle_alpha   90.00
_cell.angle_beta   90.00
_cell.angle_gamma   90.00
#
_symmetry.space_group_name_H-M   'P 1'
#
loop_
_entity.id
_entity.type
_entity.pdbx_description
1 polymer ?
#
loop_
_entity_poly.entity_id
_entity_poly.type
_entity_poly.pdbx_seq_one_letter_code
_entity_poly.pdbx_strand_id
1 'polypeptide(L)'
;MIKEKLDGLIKQTLKSLGIEAKEILLEHPADLAHGDYSTNVALVYAKETKMKPKELAESIRFALLKELAQDEIGISKIEVAGAGFINFYLSPKFFADSIAEILAFGENFGKNESRKDEKVMVEYTDPNTFKVFHIGHLMSNAIGESIARLFEFSGAKVIRTCYPSDVGLHIAKAVWGVFQDKENYPSAGTSLSAKTNFLGRAYVAGTKAYEGGESTKKEIDEINQKLFEKSDLELNKIYDEGRKWSLDHFEELYKKLGTKFDYYFFEGREGRDGEKIVSEFLKKGVFEKSDGAVVFRGEKYGLHTRVFITSQGLPTYEIKELGLN
;
A
#
# COMPACT_ATOMS: atom_id res chain seq x y z
N MET A 1 -12.08 8.66 21.70
CA MET A 1 -11.55 7.48 22.42
C MET A 1 -11.16 7.85 23.87
N ILE A 2 -11.11 6.90 24.82
CA ILE A 2 -10.78 7.19 26.24
C ILE A 2 -9.41 7.86 26.41
N LYS A 3 -8.40 7.44 25.64
CA LYS A 3 -7.07 8.05 25.62
C LYS A 3 -7.12 9.55 25.31
N GLU A 4 -7.92 9.95 24.32
CA GLU A 4 -8.08 11.37 23.94
C GLU A 4 -8.80 12.18 25.02
N LYS A 5 -9.79 11.58 25.69
CA LYS A 5 -10.46 12.22 26.84
C LYS A 5 -9.48 12.45 27.99
N LEU A 6 -8.68 11.44 28.32
CA LEU A 6 -7.63 11.53 29.35
C LEU A 6 -6.56 12.57 28.96
N ASP A 7 -6.08 12.56 27.72
CA ASP A 7 -5.11 13.55 27.22
C ASP A 7 -5.65 14.98 27.35
N GLY A 8 -6.89 15.21 26.92
CA GLY A 8 -7.56 16.51 27.05
C GLY A 8 -7.72 16.95 28.50
N LEU A 9 -8.12 16.04 29.38
CA LEU A 9 -8.24 16.31 30.81
C LEU A 9 -6.89 16.68 31.43
N ILE A 10 -5.83 15.91 31.18
CA ILE A 10 -4.51 16.21 31.72
C ILE A 10 -4.01 17.57 31.21
N LYS A 11 -4.21 17.90 29.92
CA LYS A 11 -3.87 19.22 29.38
C LYS A 11 -4.61 20.35 30.09
N GLN A 12 -5.91 20.17 30.33
CA GLN A 12 -6.72 21.15 31.05
C GLN A 12 -6.24 21.34 32.50
N THR A 13 -5.97 20.24 33.20
CA THR A 13 -5.43 20.27 34.57
C THR A 13 -4.05 20.93 34.63
N LEU A 14 -3.15 20.63 33.69
CA LEU A 14 -1.84 21.28 33.63
C LEU A 14 -1.98 22.79 33.41
N LYS A 15 -2.89 23.20 32.52
CA LYS A 15 -3.18 24.61 32.28
C LYS A 15 -3.73 25.31 33.53
N SER A 16 -4.57 24.65 34.33
CA SER A 16 -5.06 25.22 35.60
C SER A 16 -3.96 25.36 36.66
N LEU A 17 -2.90 24.56 36.55
CA LEU A 17 -1.66 24.68 37.34
C LEU A 17 -0.62 25.65 36.75
N GLY A 18 -0.95 26.35 35.66
CA GLY A 18 -0.06 27.31 35.00
C GLY A 18 1.03 26.65 34.13
N ILE A 19 0.86 25.39 33.74
CA ILE A 19 1.78 24.62 32.91
C ILE A 19 1.19 24.48 31.51
N GLU A 20 1.90 24.98 30.50
CA GLU A 20 1.49 24.84 29.11
C GLU A 20 2.16 23.62 28.46
N ALA A 21 1.47 22.47 28.54
CA ALA A 21 1.99 21.22 27.98
C ALA A 21 1.75 21.13 26.46
N LYS A 22 2.83 21.04 25.69
CA LYS A 22 2.77 20.84 24.22
C LYS A 22 2.42 19.40 23.87
N GLU A 23 3.04 18.46 24.56
CA GLU A 23 2.84 17.04 24.35
C GLU A 23 2.76 16.31 25.70
N ILE A 24 1.88 15.32 25.76
CA ILE A 24 1.70 14.44 26.91
C ILE A 24 1.88 13.01 26.41
N LEU A 25 2.82 12.30 27.02
CA LEU A 25 2.94 10.88 26.80
C LEU A 25 1.94 10.17 27.71
N LEU A 26 0.89 9.61 27.12
CA LEU A 26 -0.09 8.74 27.77
C LEU A 26 -0.06 7.37 27.08
N GLU A 27 0.33 6.35 27.81
CA GLU A 27 0.59 5.00 27.29
C GLU A 27 0.01 3.92 28.20
N HIS A 28 -0.10 2.70 27.67
CA HIS A 28 -0.39 1.53 28.50
C HIS A 28 0.91 1.12 29.22
N PRO A 29 0.91 0.98 30.56
CA PRO A 29 2.11 0.55 31.28
C PRO A 29 2.46 -0.89 30.91
N ALA A 30 3.75 -1.22 30.96
CA ALA A 30 4.23 -2.58 30.68
C ALA A 30 3.73 -3.61 31.71
N ASP A 31 3.58 -3.19 32.96
CA ASP A 31 2.94 -3.98 34.02
C ASP A 31 1.53 -3.42 34.29
N LEU A 32 0.50 -4.24 34.04
CA LEU A 32 -0.91 -3.88 34.23
C LEU A 32 -1.27 -3.62 35.71
N ALA A 33 -0.43 -4.05 36.67
CA ALA A 33 -0.58 -3.65 38.07
C ALA A 33 -0.45 -2.12 38.26
N HIS A 34 0.20 -1.44 37.32
CA HIS A 34 0.35 0.02 37.29
C HIS A 34 -0.79 0.73 36.53
N GLY A 35 -1.93 0.07 36.32
CA GLY A 35 -3.14 0.66 35.77
C GLY A 35 -3.31 0.44 34.27
N ASP A 36 -4.37 1.02 33.73
CA ASP A 36 -4.73 0.91 32.32
C ASP A 36 -3.97 1.94 31.48
N TYR A 37 -3.75 3.14 32.02
CA TYR A 37 -2.92 4.16 31.40
C TYR A 37 -1.93 4.74 32.39
N SER A 38 -0.76 5.16 31.91
CA SER A 38 0.26 5.86 32.70
C SER A 38 0.80 7.06 31.93
N THR A 39 1.18 8.09 32.67
CA THR A 39 1.88 9.24 32.12
C THR A 39 3.06 9.65 32.98
N ASN A 40 4.13 10.09 32.33
CA ASN A 40 5.33 10.65 32.96
C ASN A 40 5.29 12.19 33.04
N VAL A 41 4.13 12.81 32.80
CA VAL A 41 4.00 14.26 32.59
C VAL A 41 4.59 15.10 33.74
N ALA A 42 4.46 14.64 34.99
CA ALA A 42 5.05 15.33 36.13
C ALA A 42 6.59 15.31 36.11
N LEU A 43 7.23 14.25 35.59
CA LEU A 43 8.68 14.19 35.44
C LEU A 43 9.18 15.18 34.40
N VAL A 44 8.41 15.36 33.32
CA VAL A 44 8.73 16.27 32.22
C VAL A 44 8.65 17.72 32.69
N TYR A 45 7.56 18.12 33.34
CA TYR A 45 7.27 19.53 33.65
C TYR A 45 7.69 19.98 35.06
N ALA A 46 8.18 19.09 35.93
CA ALA A 46 8.61 19.46 37.29
C ALA A 46 9.69 20.55 37.36
N LYS A 47 10.59 20.59 36.36
CA LYS A 47 11.65 21.62 36.31
C LYS A 47 11.07 23.02 36.09
N GLU A 48 10.01 23.14 35.30
CA GLU A 48 9.37 24.41 34.98
C GLU A 48 8.62 24.98 36.20
N THR A 49 8.07 24.09 37.03
CA THR A 49 7.35 24.47 38.26
C THR A 49 8.23 24.61 39.49
N LYS A 50 9.53 24.28 39.39
CA LYS A 50 10.48 24.19 40.53
C LYS A 50 10.02 23.26 41.65
N MET A 51 9.18 22.28 41.34
CA MET A 51 8.69 21.26 42.27
C MET A 51 9.46 19.95 42.06
N LYS A 52 9.48 19.08 43.07
CA LYS A 52 9.95 17.70 42.82
C LYS A 52 8.91 16.96 41.95
N PRO A 53 9.32 16.07 41.02
CA PRO A 53 8.39 15.33 40.17
C PRO A 53 7.25 14.63 40.90
N LYS A 54 7.55 13.99 42.04
CA LYS A 54 6.52 13.35 42.86
C LYS A 54 5.53 14.33 43.49
N GLU A 55 5.99 15.51 43.91
CA GLU A 55 5.13 16.56 44.47
C GLU A 55 4.21 17.16 43.40
N LEU A 56 4.75 17.39 42.19
CA LEU A 56 3.95 17.82 41.05
C LEU A 56 2.93 16.74 40.64
N ALA A 57 3.33 15.47 40.62
CA ALA A 57 2.43 14.36 40.30
C ALA A 57 1.24 14.29 41.26
N GLU A 58 1.47 14.46 42.57
CA GLU A 58 0.39 14.51 43.56
C GLU A 58 -0.51 15.75 43.37
N SER A 59 0.08 16.89 43.00
CA SER A 59 -0.69 18.12 42.72
C SER A 59 -1.60 17.93 41.50
N ILE A 60 -1.09 17.32 40.43
CA ILE A 60 -1.86 16.97 39.24
C ILE A 60 -2.95 15.95 39.59
N ARG A 61 -2.62 14.88 40.31
CA ARG A 61 -3.59 13.88 40.78
C ARG A 61 -4.72 14.54 41.59
N PHE A 62 -4.38 15.43 42.52
CA PHE A 62 -5.37 16.13 43.34
C PHE A 62 -6.28 17.02 42.51
N ALA A 63 -5.72 17.77 41.55
CA ALA A 63 -6.50 18.61 40.64
C ALA A 63 -7.39 17.77 39.72
N LEU A 64 -6.89 16.66 39.17
CA LEU A 64 -7.68 15.69 38.39
C LEU A 64 -8.86 15.14 39.20
N LEU A 65 -8.63 14.71 40.44
CA LEU A 65 -9.70 14.19 41.31
C LEU A 65 -10.76 15.25 41.67
N LYS A 66 -10.40 16.53 41.63
CA LYS A 66 -11.33 17.65 41.86
C LYS A 66 -12.14 17.99 40.60
N GLU A 67 -11.52 17.90 39.43
CA GLU A 67 -12.15 18.17 38.13
C GLU A 67 -13.04 16.99 37.68
N LEU A 68 -12.70 15.76 38.08
CA LEU A 68 -13.47 14.56 37.79
C LEU A 68 -14.69 14.43 38.72
N ALA A 69 -15.89 14.58 38.17
CA ALA A 69 -17.03 13.85 38.71
C ALA A 69 -16.75 12.35 38.51
N GLN A 70 -16.75 11.56 39.60
CA GLN A 70 -16.26 10.17 39.59
C GLN A 70 -16.87 9.27 38.49
N ASP A 71 -18.05 9.60 37.96
CA ASP A 71 -18.75 8.78 36.96
C ASP A 71 -18.59 9.24 35.49
N GLU A 72 -18.03 10.41 35.17
CA GLU A 72 -18.09 10.94 33.79
C GLU A 72 -17.10 10.28 32.81
N ILE A 73 -15.94 9.82 33.29
CA ILE A 73 -14.86 9.30 32.43
C ILE A 73 -14.58 7.81 32.71
N GLY A 74 -15.23 7.24 33.74
CA GLY A 74 -15.12 5.83 34.06
C GLY A 74 -13.78 5.44 34.70
N ILE A 75 -13.13 6.38 35.41
CA ILE A 75 -11.88 6.16 36.16
C ILE A 75 -12.23 5.71 37.59
N SER A 76 -11.72 4.57 38.02
CA SER A 76 -11.88 4.07 39.40
C SER A 76 -10.81 4.59 40.35
N LYS A 77 -9.59 4.82 39.86
CA LYS A 77 -8.45 5.21 40.70
C LYS A 77 -7.41 5.98 39.89
N ILE A 78 -6.79 6.98 40.53
CA ILE A 78 -5.59 7.67 40.06
C ILE A 78 -4.52 7.54 41.14
N GLU A 79 -3.35 7.03 40.79
CA GLU A 79 -2.24 6.76 41.71
C GLU A 79 -0.95 7.40 41.22
N VAL A 80 -0.19 8.00 42.14
CA VAL A 80 1.18 8.43 41.86
C VAL A 80 2.14 7.30 42.23
N ALA A 81 2.94 6.87 41.26
CA ALA A 81 3.90 5.79 41.43
C ALA A 81 5.35 6.25 41.23
N GLY A 82 6.26 5.60 41.96
CA GLY A 82 7.71 5.79 41.82
C GLY A 82 8.15 7.25 41.93
N ALA A 83 8.88 7.71 40.91
CA ALA A 83 9.47 9.04 40.86
C ALA A 83 8.47 10.16 40.52
N GLY A 84 7.23 9.85 40.15
CA GLY A 84 6.22 10.83 39.73
C GLY A 84 5.38 10.40 38.53
N PHE A 85 5.30 9.10 38.23
CA PHE A 85 4.35 8.59 37.24
C PHE A 85 2.93 8.73 37.78
N ILE A 86 1.98 9.02 36.91
CA ILE A 86 0.56 9.08 37.25
C ILE A 86 -0.15 7.95 36.51
N ASN A 87 -0.68 7.01 37.28
CA ASN A 87 -1.34 5.81 36.81
C ASN A 87 -2.86 5.98 36.93
N PHE A 88 -3.58 5.62 35.86
CA PHE A 88 -5.02 5.67 35.75
C PHE A 88 -5.59 4.26 35.67
N TYR A 89 -6.56 3.96 36.51
CA TYR A 89 -7.28 2.70 36.52
C TYR A 89 -8.72 2.99 36.10
N LEU A 90 -9.20 2.26 35.10
CA LEU A 90 -10.57 2.31 34.62
C LEU A 90 -11.46 1.49 35.56
N SER A 91 -12.74 1.84 35.59
CA SER A 91 -13.73 1.18 36.43
C SER A 91 -14.28 -0.08 35.76
N PRO A 92 -14.71 -1.09 36.52
CA PRO A 92 -15.44 -2.23 35.95
C PRO A 92 -16.67 -1.81 35.14
N LYS A 93 -17.34 -0.73 35.56
CA LYS A 93 -18.47 -0.13 34.85
C LYS A 93 -18.06 0.39 33.46
N PHE A 94 -16.92 1.07 33.34
CA PHE A 94 -16.40 1.52 32.03
C PHE A 94 -16.28 0.36 31.04
N PHE A 95 -15.73 -0.79 31.47
CA PHE A 95 -15.60 -1.95 30.61
C PHE A 95 -16.96 -2.59 30.28
N ALA A 96 -17.87 -2.67 31.25
CA ALA A 96 -19.23 -3.17 31.01
C ALA A 96 -19.99 -2.30 29.99
N ASP A 97 -19.92 -0.97 30.15
CA ASP A 97 -20.53 -0.01 29.23
C ASP A 97 -19.86 -0.08 27.85
N SER A 98 -18.53 -0.26 27.78
CA SER A 98 -17.79 -0.43 26.52
C SER A 98 -18.21 -1.71 25.78
N ILE A 99 -18.42 -2.82 26.50
CA ILE A 99 -18.92 -4.06 25.89
C ILE A 99 -20.35 -3.85 25.36
N ALA A 100 -21.21 -3.18 26.13
CA ALA A 100 -22.57 -2.85 25.68
C ALA A 100 -22.54 -1.97 24.42
N GLU A 101 -21.64 -0.98 24.36
CA GLU A 101 -21.40 -0.15 23.17
C GLU A 101 -20.95 -1.00 21.98
N ILE A 102 -19.91 -1.83 22.15
CA ILE A 102 -19.41 -2.74 21.09
C ILE A 102 -20.53 -3.62 20.54
N LEU A 103 -21.34 -4.21 21.42
CA LEU A 103 -22.46 -5.07 21.01
C LEU A 103 -23.57 -4.27 20.31
N ALA A 104 -23.83 -3.03 20.74
CA ALA A 104 -24.83 -2.16 20.11
C ALA A 104 -24.41 -1.71 18.71
N PHE A 105 -23.12 -1.40 18.50
CA PHE A 105 -22.60 -1.03 17.18
C PHE A 105 -22.35 -2.23 16.26
N GLY A 106 -22.08 -3.41 16.81
CA GLY A 106 -21.89 -4.65 16.05
C GLY A 106 -20.78 -4.53 15.01
N GLU A 107 -21.09 -4.86 13.75
CA GLU A 107 -20.15 -4.75 12.62
C GLU A 107 -19.70 -3.31 12.32
N ASN A 108 -20.40 -2.29 12.86
CA ASN A 108 -20.02 -0.89 12.71
C ASN A 108 -19.16 -0.37 13.87
N PHE A 109 -18.80 -1.19 14.85
CA PHE A 109 -17.92 -0.75 15.93
C PHE A 109 -16.56 -0.29 15.36
N GLY A 110 -16.14 0.93 15.69
CA GLY A 110 -14.93 1.56 15.14
C GLY A 110 -15.14 2.26 13.79
N LYS A 111 -16.29 2.09 13.13
CA LYS A 111 -16.63 2.81 11.89
C LYS A 111 -16.75 4.29 12.22
N ASN A 112 -16.18 5.14 11.38
CA ASN A 112 -16.18 6.58 11.59
C ASN A 112 -16.21 7.34 10.26
N GLU A 113 -16.31 8.67 10.35
CA GLU A 113 -16.35 9.58 9.19
C GLU A 113 -15.10 10.48 9.11
N SER A 114 -14.00 10.09 9.76
CA SER A 114 -12.78 10.91 9.80
C SER A 114 -12.21 11.26 8.43
N ARG A 115 -12.61 10.50 7.39
CA ARG A 115 -12.17 10.67 6.00
C ARG A 115 -13.31 10.84 5.00
N LYS A 116 -14.51 11.24 5.43
CA LYS A 116 -15.71 11.27 4.56
C LYS A 116 -15.60 12.10 3.28
N ASP A 117 -14.75 13.13 3.29
CA ASP A 117 -14.55 14.03 2.16
C ASP A 117 -13.31 13.66 1.33
N GLU A 118 -12.62 12.56 1.68
CA GLU A 118 -11.45 12.07 0.97
C GLU A 118 -11.82 11.11 -0.17
N LYS A 119 -11.12 11.25 -1.29
CA LYS A 119 -11.06 10.23 -2.35
C LYS A 119 -9.70 9.58 -2.30
N VAL A 120 -9.67 8.27 -2.08
CA VAL A 120 -8.42 7.52 -1.88
C VAL A 120 -8.30 6.45 -2.95
N MET A 121 -7.25 6.54 -3.75
CA MET A 121 -6.88 5.46 -4.68
C MET A 121 -5.91 4.53 -3.97
N VAL A 122 -6.17 3.22 -4.03
CA VAL A 122 -5.26 2.20 -3.53
C VAL A 122 -4.90 1.30 -4.69
N GLU A 123 -3.65 1.40 -5.15
CA GLU A 123 -3.06 0.53 -6.16
C GLU A 123 -2.37 -0.66 -5.49
N TYR A 124 -2.66 -1.87 -5.97
CA TYR A 124 -2.07 -3.09 -5.41
C TYR A 124 -2.23 -4.31 -6.32
N THR A 125 -1.51 -5.39 -5.96
CA THR A 125 -1.46 -6.71 -6.60
C THR A 125 -0.63 -6.80 -7.88
N ASP A 126 -0.88 -5.90 -8.83
CA ASP A 126 -0.07 -5.60 -10.03
C ASP A 126 0.63 -6.81 -10.69
N PRO A 127 -0.13 -7.86 -11.08
CA PRO A 127 0.47 -9.08 -11.56
C PRO A 127 0.96 -8.95 -13.01
N ASN A 128 1.93 -9.79 -13.35
CA ASN A 128 2.44 -9.89 -14.71
C ASN A 128 1.65 -10.95 -15.49
N THR A 129 1.08 -10.56 -16.64
CA THR A 129 0.51 -11.53 -17.58
C THR A 129 1.59 -12.51 -18.08
N PHE A 130 1.18 -13.68 -18.56
CA PHE A 130 2.09 -14.75 -19.01
C PHE A 130 3.03 -15.34 -17.91
N LYS A 131 2.91 -14.88 -16.67
CA LYS A 131 3.54 -15.49 -15.49
C LYS A 131 2.48 -16.04 -14.54
N VAL A 132 2.87 -17.00 -13.72
CA VAL A 132 1.99 -17.52 -12.67
C VAL A 132 1.81 -16.49 -11.56
N PHE A 133 0.60 -16.41 -11.01
CA PHE A 133 0.32 -15.60 -9.84
C PHE A 133 1.04 -16.22 -8.62
N HIS A 134 1.91 -15.47 -7.95
CA HIS A 134 2.75 -15.98 -6.87
C HIS A 134 2.53 -15.23 -5.54
N ILE A 135 3.19 -15.71 -4.49
CA ILE A 135 3.04 -15.20 -3.11
C ILE A 135 3.28 -13.68 -2.98
N GLY A 136 4.19 -13.11 -3.77
CA GLY A 136 4.40 -11.66 -3.83
C GLY A 136 3.12 -10.88 -4.21
N HIS A 137 2.39 -11.32 -5.24
CA HIS A 137 1.13 -10.68 -5.61
C HIS A 137 0.04 -10.93 -4.55
N LEU A 138 0.04 -12.09 -3.89
CA LEU A 138 -0.89 -12.37 -2.78
C LEU A 138 -0.67 -11.44 -1.59
N MET A 139 0.60 -11.18 -1.22
CA MET A 139 0.95 -10.27 -0.15
C MET A 139 0.48 -8.85 -0.46
N SER A 140 0.80 -8.34 -1.65
CA SER A 140 0.33 -7.04 -2.11
C SER A 140 -1.20 -6.98 -2.13
N ASN A 141 -1.86 -8.04 -2.59
CA ASN A 141 -3.32 -8.17 -2.58
C ASN A 141 -3.92 -8.00 -1.18
N ALA A 142 -3.46 -8.80 -0.22
CA ALA A 142 -3.99 -8.80 1.13
C ALA A 142 -3.74 -7.47 1.87
N ILE A 143 -2.56 -6.87 1.69
CA ILE A 143 -2.22 -5.59 2.32
C ILE A 143 -3.04 -4.46 1.71
N GLY A 144 -3.07 -4.36 0.37
CA GLY A 144 -3.81 -3.32 -0.34
C GLY A 144 -5.31 -3.38 -0.06
N GLU A 145 -5.91 -4.57 -0.10
CA GLU A 145 -7.33 -4.75 0.21
C GLU A 145 -7.66 -4.41 1.68
N SER A 146 -6.78 -4.74 2.62
CA SER A 146 -6.94 -4.36 4.04
C SER A 146 -6.91 -2.84 4.21
N ILE A 147 -5.94 -2.16 3.57
CA ILE A 147 -5.83 -0.69 3.60
C ILE A 147 -7.08 -0.06 2.97
N ALA A 148 -7.51 -0.53 1.80
CA ALA A 148 -8.71 -0.05 1.12
C ALA A 148 -9.94 -0.14 2.04
N ARG A 149 -10.16 -1.29 2.70
CA ARG A 149 -11.27 -1.48 3.64
C ARG A 149 -11.19 -0.56 4.85
N LEU A 150 -10.00 -0.31 5.41
CA LEU A 150 -9.83 0.61 6.53
C LEU A 150 -10.19 2.05 6.15
N PHE A 151 -9.82 2.49 4.95
CA PHE A 151 -10.21 3.80 4.42
C PHE A 151 -11.73 3.90 4.21
N GLU A 152 -12.36 2.87 3.62
CA GLU A 152 -13.82 2.82 3.47
C GLU A 152 -14.55 2.82 4.82
N PHE A 153 -14.04 2.07 5.80
CA PHE A 153 -14.59 2.00 7.15
C PHE A 153 -14.41 3.31 7.93
N SER A 154 -13.48 4.17 7.49
CA SER A 154 -13.28 5.54 7.98
C SER A 154 -14.05 6.60 7.17
N GLY A 155 -14.90 6.17 6.23
CA GLY A 155 -15.81 7.02 5.47
C GLY A 155 -15.29 7.49 4.11
N ALA A 156 -14.04 7.19 3.74
CA ALA A 156 -13.47 7.65 2.47
C ALA A 156 -14.15 6.99 1.25
N LYS A 157 -14.19 7.72 0.13
CA LYS A 157 -14.49 7.12 -1.17
C LYS A 157 -13.24 6.44 -1.72
N VAL A 158 -13.20 5.11 -1.66
CA VAL A 158 -12.04 4.34 -2.13
C VAL A 158 -12.21 3.90 -3.58
N ILE A 159 -11.12 3.95 -4.35
CA ILE A 159 -10.99 3.42 -5.71
C ILE A 159 -9.85 2.40 -5.68
N ARG A 160 -10.18 1.12 -5.89
CA ARG A 160 -9.20 0.04 -5.97
C ARG A 160 -8.67 -0.04 -7.39
N THR A 161 -7.36 0.08 -7.55
CA THR A 161 -6.70 0.02 -8.85
C THR A 161 -5.68 -1.09 -8.89
N CYS A 162 -5.47 -1.64 -10.08
CA CYS A 162 -4.44 -2.64 -10.33
C CYS A 162 -3.68 -2.20 -11.57
N TYR A 163 -2.36 -2.37 -11.53
CA TYR A 163 -1.44 -2.01 -12.60
C TYR A 163 -0.77 -3.26 -13.22
N PRO A 164 -1.53 -4.17 -13.85
CA PRO A 164 -0.95 -5.38 -14.41
C PRO A 164 -0.02 -5.07 -15.59
N SER A 165 1.09 -5.81 -15.65
CA SER A 165 1.99 -5.78 -16.79
C SER A 165 1.46 -6.65 -17.92
N ASP A 166 1.13 -6.01 -19.04
CA ASP A 166 0.67 -6.65 -20.29
C ASP A 166 1.56 -6.34 -21.49
N VAL A 167 2.78 -5.84 -21.25
CA VAL A 167 3.78 -5.56 -22.29
C VAL A 167 5.19 -5.82 -21.79
N GLY A 168 6.07 -6.27 -22.69
CA GLY A 168 7.51 -6.33 -22.46
C GLY A 168 8.13 -7.70 -22.71
N LEU A 169 9.44 -7.78 -22.48
CA LEU A 169 10.27 -8.92 -22.88
C LEU A 169 9.82 -10.27 -22.27
N HIS A 170 9.22 -10.25 -21.08
CA HIS A 170 8.70 -11.46 -20.46
C HIS A 170 7.57 -12.10 -21.29
N ILE A 171 6.74 -11.30 -21.96
CA ILE A 171 5.69 -11.80 -22.84
C ILE A 171 6.29 -12.34 -24.12
N ALA A 172 7.27 -11.65 -24.71
CA ALA A 172 7.97 -12.15 -25.89
C ALA A 172 8.62 -13.52 -25.65
N LYS A 173 9.28 -13.69 -24.48
CA LYS A 173 9.82 -14.99 -24.04
C LYS A 173 8.73 -16.06 -23.94
N ALA A 174 7.58 -15.71 -23.36
CA ALA A 174 6.46 -16.64 -23.23
C ALA A 174 5.85 -17.00 -24.60
N VAL A 175 5.62 -16.02 -25.47
CA VAL A 175 5.09 -16.22 -26.83
C VAL A 175 6.04 -17.09 -27.65
N TRP A 176 7.35 -16.85 -27.57
CA TRP A 176 8.35 -17.75 -28.19
C TRP A 176 8.21 -19.17 -27.65
N GLY A 177 8.12 -19.35 -26.33
CA GLY A 177 7.95 -20.68 -25.73
C GLY A 177 6.66 -21.38 -26.17
N VAL A 178 5.56 -20.64 -26.31
CA VAL A 178 4.30 -21.16 -26.85
C VAL A 178 4.45 -21.57 -28.31
N PHE A 179 5.22 -20.81 -29.09
CA PHE A 179 5.49 -21.11 -30.48
C PHE A 179 6.33 -22.39 -30.65
N GLN A 180 7.24 -22.68 -29.69
CA GLN A 180 7.99 -23.94 -29.65
C GLN A 180 7.14 -25.13 -29.17
N ASP A 181 6.09 -24.89 -28.39
CA ASP A 181 5.23 -25.90 -27.78
C ASP A 181 3.80 -25.91 -28.34
N LYS A 182 3.65 -25.65 -29.65
CA LYS A 182 2.34 -25.57 -30.33
C LYS A 182 1.50 -26.85 -30.22
N GLU A 183 2.15 -28.00 -30.15
CA GLU A 183 1.47 -29.30 -30.04
C GLU A 183 0.69 -29.44 -28.73
N ASN A 184 1.14 -28.77 -27.66
CA ASN A 184 0.49 -28.79 -26.35
C ASN A 184 -0.37 -27.53 -26.08
N TYR A 185 -0.71 -26.77 -27.13
CA TYR A 185 -1.53 -25.57 -26.98
C TYR A 185 -2.90 -25.90 -26.35
N PRO A 186 -3.30 -25.22 -25.25
CA PRO A 186 -4.53 -25.55 -24.54
C PRO A 186 -5.79 -25.42 -25.40
N SER A 187 -6.66 -26.44 -25.34
CA SER A 187 -7.99 -26.38 -25.96
C SER A 187 -8.91 -25.35 -25.30
N ALA A 188 -10.00 -24.97 -25.97
CA ALA A 188 -10.98 -24.02 -25.45
C ALA A 188 -11.54 -24.44 -24.07
N GLY A 189 -11.81 -25.73 -23.86
CA GLY A 189 -12.37 -26.29 -22.61
C GLY A 189 -11.37 -26.46 -21.47
N THR A 190 -10.08 -26.20 -21.70
CA THR A 190 -9.06 -26.28 -20.64
C THR A 190 -9.28 -25.19 -19.59
N SER A 191 -9.13 -25.55 -18.31
CA SER A 191 -9.29 -24.61 -17.19
C SER A 191 -8.29 -23.44 -17.26
N LEU A 192 -8.68 -22.29 -16.71
CA LEU A 192 -7.82 -21.10 -16.68
C LEU A 192 -6.50 -21.35 -15.95
N SER A 193 -6.52 -22.07 -14.82
CA SER A 193 -5.28 -22.46 -14.12
C SER A 193 -4.35 -23.32 -14.98
N ALA A 194 -4.88 -24.27 -15.77
CA ALA A 194 -4.05 -25.08 -16.64
C ALA A 194 -3.47 -24.27 -17.82
N LYS A 195 -4.27 -23.34 -18.38
CA LYS A 195 -3.83 -22.37 -19.40
C LYS A 195 -2.71 -21.45 -18.90
N THR A 196 -2.87 -20.85 -17.72
CA THR A 196 -1.83 -19.98 -17.12
C THR A 196 -0.58 -20.75 -16.71
N ASN A 197 -0.72 -22.00 -16.24
CA ASN A 197 0.43 -22.88 -16.00
C ASN A 197 1.18 -23.21 -17.29
N PHE A 198 0.48 -23.40 -18.41
CA PHE A 198 1.10 -23.55 -19.73
C PHE A 198 1.90 -22.29 -20.13
N LEU A 199 1.30 -21.10 -20.03
CA LEU A 199 2.01 -19.84 -20.28
C LEU A 199 3.22 -19.67 -19.37
N GLY A 200 3.12 -20.03 -18.09
CA GLY A 200 4.22 -19.99 -17.13
C GLY A 200 5.38 -20.92 -17.52
N ARG A 201 5.10 -22.14 -18.00
CA ARG A 201 6.13 -23.05 -18.54
C ARG A 201 6.77 -22.49 -19.80
N ALA A 202 5.97 -21.93 -20.71
CA ALA A 202 6.47 -21.28 -21.92
C ALA A 202 7.39 -20.09 -21.60
N TYR A 203 7.03 -19.26 -20.61
CA TYR A 203 7.88 -18.19 -20.10
C TYR A 203 9.22 -18.70 -19.56
N VAL A 204 9.21 -19.78 -18.78
CA VAL A 204 10.45 -20.40 -18.25
C VAL A 204 11.31 -20.94 -19.39
N ALA A 205 10.71 -21.60 -20.38
CA ALA A 205 11.42 -22.09 -21.56
C ALA A 205 12.07 -20.94 -22.36
N GLY A 206 11.31 -19.89 -22.66
CA GLY A 206 11.83 -18.72 -23.37
C GLY A 206 12.90 -17.96 -22.57
N THR A 207 12.79 -17.91 -21.24
CA THR A 207 13.84 -17.32 -20.38
C THR A 207 15.15 -18.08 -20.49
N LYS A 208 15.11 -19.42 -20.35
CA LYS A 208 16.29 -20.28 -20.52
C LYS A 208 16.90 -20.15 -21.92
N ALA A 209 16.05 -20.09 -22.94
CA ALA A 209 16.49 -19.95 -24.32
C ALA A 209 17.15 -18.59 -24.59
N TYR A 210 16.61 -17.51 -24.02
CA TYR A 210 17.16 -16.17 -24.09
C TYR A 210 18.55 -16.06 -23.43
N GLU A 211 18.79 -16.82 -22.37
CA GLU A 211 20.10 -16.89 -21.67
C GLU A 211 21.10 -17.83 -22.39
N GLY A 212 20.61 -18.78 -23.19
CA GLY A 212 21.39 -19.88 -23.75
C GLY A 212 22.06 -19.63 -25.10
N GLY A 213 21.76 -18.54 -25.84
CA GLY A 213 22.42 -18.26 -27.11
C GLY A 213 21.99 -16.96 -27.83
N GLU A 214 22.95 -16.33 -28.51
CA GLU A 214 22.77 -15.02 -29.19
C GLU A 214 21.71 -15.05 -30.30
N SER A 215 21.59 -16.17 -31.02
CA SER A 215 20.58 -16.32 -32.08
C SER A 215 19.16 -16.29 -31.53
N THR A 216 18.89 -17.02 -30.44
CA THR A 216 17.56 -17.08 -29.83
C THR A 216 17.22 -15.79 -29.12
N LYS A 217 18.22 -15.13 -28.54
CA LYS A 217 18.06 -13.79 -27.97
C LYS A 217 17.55 -12.81 -29.02
N LYS A 218 18.18 -12.77 -30.19
CA LYS A 218 17.76 -11.92 -31.31
C LYS A 218 16.34 -12.25 -31.79
N GLU A 219 16.00 -13.53 -31.90
CA GLU A 219 14.65 -13.96 -32.28
C GLU A 219 13.59 -13.46 -31.28
N ILE A 220 13.85 -13.58 -29.97
CA ILE A 220 12.92 -13.13 -28.92
C ILE A 220 12.83 -11.59 -28.90
N ASP A 221 13.93 -10.87 -29.13
CA ASP A 221 13.92 -9.42 -29.26
C ASP A 221 13.08 -8.97 -30.47
N GLU A 222 13.18 -9.67 -31.60
CA GLU A 222 12.34 -9.45 -32.79
C GLU A 222 10.86 -9.73 -32.49
N ILE A 223 10.54 -10.80 -31.73
CA ILE A 223 9.17 -11.06 -31.26
C ILE A 223 8.68 -9.90 -30.38
N ASN A 224 9.51 -9.41 -29.45
CA ASN A 224 9.14 -8.31 -28.56
C ASN A 224 8.78 -7.04 -29.35
N GLN A 225 9.58 -6.71 -30.38
CA GLN A 225 9.31 -5.59 -31.27
C GLN A 225 8.01 -5.80 -32.06
N LYS A 226 7.82 -6.98 -32.66
CA LYS A 226 6.60 -7.30 -33.43
C LYS A 226 5.33 -7.24 -32.59
N LEU A 227 5.39 -7.69 -31.33
CA LEU A 227 4.27 -7.61 -30.39
C LEU A 227 3.96 -6.15 -30.00
N PHE A 228 4.98 -5.32 -29.82
CA PHE A 228 4.82 -3.90 -29.52
C PHE A 228 4.18 -3.14 -30.70
N GLU A 229 4.68 -3.35 -31.91
CA GLU A 229 4.20 -2.73 -33.15
C GLU A 229 2.89 -3.35 -33.66
N LYS A 230 2.48 -4.48 -33.09
CA LYS A 230 1.36 -5.32 -33.58
C LYS A 230 1.53 -5.70 -35.06
N SER A 231 2.75 -5.98 -35.51
CA SER A 231 3.09 -6.21 -36.93
C SER A 231 3.00 -7.67 -37.39
N ASP A 232 2.79 -8.64 -36.50
CA ASP A 232 2.73 -10.08 -36.83
C ASP A 232 1.44 -10.73 -36.30
N LEU A 233 0.55 -11.15 -37.22
CA LEU A 233 -0.79 -11.65 -36.88
C LEU A 233 -0.77 -12.93 -36.02
N GLU A 234 0.16 -13.85 -36.29
CA GLU A 234 0.25 -15.12 -35.56
C GLU A 234 0.74 -14.90 -34.13
N LEU A 235 1.77 -14.08 -33.96
CA LEU A 235 2.29 -13.71 -32.62
C LEU A 235 1.25 -12.91 -31.82
N ASN A 236 0.55 -11.98 -32.48
CA ASN A 236 -0.50 -11.19 -31.84
C ASN A 236 -1.68 -12.05 -31.37
N LYS A 237 -2.06 -13.09 -32.13
CA LYS A 237 -3.11 -14.01 -31.71
C LYS A 237 -2.72 -14.75 -30.42
N ILE A 238 -1.49 -15.27 -30.35
CA ILE A 238 -0.97 -15.92 -29.13
C ILE A 238 -0.96 -14.93 -27.96
N TYR A 239 -0.52 -13.70 -28.22
CA TYR A 239 -0.51 -12.62 -27.23
C TYR A 239 -1.93 -12.33 -26.70
N ASP A 240 -2.91 -12.11 -27.57
CA ASP A 240 -4.26 -11.69 -27.18
C ASP A 240 -4.96 -12.81 -26.39
N GLU A 241 -4.82 -14.08 -26.83
CA GLU A 241 -5.36 -15.24 -26.12
C GLU A 241 -4.68 -15.44 -24.76
N GLY A 242 -3.35 -15.40 -24.70
CA GLY A 242 -2.60 -15.59 -23.45
C GLY A 242 -2.79 -14.45 -22.44
N ARG A 243 -2.92 -13.21 -22.92
CA ARG A 243 -3.29 -12.05 -22.10
C ARG A 243 -4.68 -12.27 -21.51
N LYS A 244 -5.66 -12.67 -22.34
CA LYS A 244 -7.02 -12.96 -21.88
C LYS A 244 -7.04 -14.07 -20.82
N TRP A 245 -6.34 -15.18 -21.05
CA TRP A 245 -6.28 -16.27 -20.06
C TRP A 245 -5.66 -15.83 -18.74
N SER A 246 -4.62 -15.00 -18.79
CA SER A 246 -3.98 -14.46 -17.60
C SER A 246 -4.97 -13.59 -16.80
N LEU A 247 -5.62 -12.63 -17.45
CA LEU A 247 -6.56 -11.70 -16.80
C LEU A 247 -7.81 -12.42 -16.27
N ASP A 248 -8.40 -13.31 -17.05
CA ASP A 248 -9.56 -14.09 -16.59
C ASP A 248 -9.20 -14.94 -15.36
N HIS A 249 -7.98 -15.52 -15.32
CA HIS A 249 -7.54 -16.28 -14.17
C HIS A 249 -7.25 -15.39 -12.95
N PHE A 250 -6.73 -14.18 -13.16
CA PHE A 250 -6.55 -13.21 -12.08
C PHE A 250 -7.90 -12.85 -11.45
N GLU A 251 -8.95 -12.63 -12.24
CA GLU A 251 -10.30 -12.39 -11.71
C GLU A 251 -10.84 -13.56 -10.87
N GLU A 252 -10.59 -14.82 -11.27
CA GLU A 252 -10.93 -15.99 -10.44
C GLU A 252 -10.21 -15.96 -9.09
N LEU A 253 -8.95 -15.53 -9.06
CA LEU A 253 -8.15 -15.42 -7.84
C LEU A 253 -8.65 -14.25 -6.99
N TYR A 254 -8.88 -13.07 -7.56
CA TYR A 254 -9.38 -11.89 -6.86
C TYR A 254 -10.72 -12.17 -6.18
N LYS A 255 -11.63 -12.86 -6.88
CA LYS A 255 -12.90 -13.30 -6.31
C LYS A 255 -12.71 -14.20 -5.09
N LYS A 256 -11.74 -15.13 -5.12
CA LYS A 256 -11.42 -15.99 -3.97
C LYS A 256 -10.82 -15.21 -2.80
N LEU A 257 -10.05 -14.16 -3.10
CA LEU A 257 -9.42 -13.28 -2.11
C LEU A 257 -10.37 -12.19 -1.57
N GLY A 258 -11.57 -12.07 -2.13
CA GLY A 258 -12.51 -11.01 -1.74
C GLY A 258 -12.12 -9.62 -2.25
N THR A 259 -11.30 -9.56 -3.30
CA THR A 259 -10.89 -8.32 -3.97
C THR A 259 -11.73 -8.09 -5.22
N LYS A 260 -12.05 -6.82 -5.49
CA LYS A 260 -12.60 -6.36 -6.76
C LYS A 260 -11.97 -5.03 -7.11
N PHE A 261 -11.35 -4.93 -8.29
CA PHE A 261 -10.78 -3.68 -8.77
C PHE A 261 -11.83 -2.83 -9.50
N ASP A 262 -11.74 -1.51 -9.31
CA ASP A 262 -12.57 -0.52 -9.98
C ASP A 262 -11.96 -0.09 -11.32
N TYR A 263 -10.63 -0.11 -11.42
CA TYR A 263 -9.90 0.29 -12.61
C TYR A 263 -8.59 -0.48 -12.80
N TYR A 264 -8.22 -0.70 -14.07
CA TYR A 264 -6.97 -1.30 -14.46
C TYR A 264 -6.12 -0.29 -15.26
N PHE A 265 -4.94 0.00 -14.75
CA PHE A 265 -3.86 0.63 -15.51
C PHE A 265 -3.11 -0.47 -16.23
N PHE A 266 -3.05 -0.46 -17.56
CA PHE A 266 -2.32 -1.49 -18.30
C PHE A 266 -1.02 -0.88 -18.80
N GLU A 267 0.12 -1.45 -18.43
CA GLU A 267 1.44 -0.91 -18.82
C GLU A 267 1.56 -0.64 -20.33
N GLY A 268 0.94 -1.46 -21.17
CA GLY A 268 0.91 -1.26 -22.63
C GLY A 268 0.14 -0.01 -23.07
N ARG A 269 -0.88 0.41 -22.32
CA ARG A 269 -1.61 1.66 -22.53
C ARG A 269 -0.83 2.83 -21.94
N GLU A 270 -0.45 2.75 -20.66
CA GLU A 270 0.23 3.83 -19.96
C GLU A 270 1.55 4.20 -20.63
N GLY A 271 2.32 3.21 -21.12
CA GLY A 271 3.53 3.46 -21.89
C GLY A 271 3.32 4.35 -23.12
N ARG A 272 2.20 4.21 -23.84
CA ARG A 272 1.87 5.04 -25.02
C ARG A 272 1.52 6.47 -24.63
N ASP A 273 0.89 6.67 -23.48
CA ASP A 273 0.59 8.02 -22.98
C ASP A 273 1.87 8.69 -22.45
N GLY A 274 2.73 7.92 -21.77
CA GLY A 274 4.07 8.34 -21.39
C GLY A 274 4.93 8.77 -22.58
N GLU A 275 4.87 8.07 -23.72
CA GLU A 275 5.56 8.46 -24.96
C GLU A 275 5.18 9.85 -25.46
N LYS A 276 3.91 10.24 -25.32
CA LYS A 276 3.45 11.58 -25.68
C LYS A 276 4.09 12.63 -24.77
N ILE A 277 4.12 12.35 -23.45
CA ILE A 277 4.72 13.24 -22.46
C ILE A 277 6.23 13.37 -22.70
N VAL A 278 6.95 12.25 -22.83
CA VAL A 278 8.39 12.26 -23.11
C VAL A 278 8.69 13.02 -24.40
N SER A 279 7.92 12.81 -25.46
CA SER A 279 8.09 13.51 -26.73
C SER A 279 7.86 15.03 -26.63
N GLU A 280 6.89 15.46 -25.82
CA GLU A 280 6.64 16.88 -25.55
C GLU A 280 7.79 17.51 -24.76
N PHE A 281 8.21 16.86 -23.68
CA PHE A 281 9.20 17.40 -22.75
C PHE A 281 10.65 17.23 -23.25
N LEU A 282 10.89 16.34 -24.21
CA LEU A 282 12.12 16.29 -24.99
C LEU A 282 12.32 17.57 -25.80
N LYS A 283 11.25 18.12 -26.40
CA LYS A 283 11.31 19.41 -27.12
C LYS A 283 11.53 20.59 -26.17
N LYS A 284 11.14 20.45 -24.90
CA LYS A 284 11.33 21.45 -23.84
C LYS A 284 12.68 21.33 -23.12
N GLY A 285 13.53 20.38 -23.51
CA GLY A 285 14.87 20.19 -22.94
C GLY A 285 14.89 19.55 -21.55
N VAL A 286 13.79 18.93 -21.11
CA VAL A 286 13.75 18.15 -19.86
C VAL A 286 14.36 16.76 -20.05
N PHE A 287 14.06 16.13 -21.19
CA PHE A 287 14.70 14.89 -21.63
C PHE A 287 15.81 15.18 -22.64
N GLU A 288 16.76 14.26 -22.75
CA GLU A 288 17.90 14.34 -23.67
C GLU A 288 18.03 13.05 -24.48
N LYS A 289 18.55 13.14 -25.70
CA LYS A 289 18.97 11.94 -26.46
C LYS A 289 20.41 11.59 -26.09
N SER A 290 20.66 10.34 -25.70
CA SER A 290 22.00 9.80 -25.42
C SER A 290 22.10 8.39 -25.96
N ASP A 291 23.10 8.11 -26.80
CA ASP A 291 23.39 6.75 -27.32
C ASP A 291 22.19 6.05 -27.98
N GLY A 292 21.38 6.83 -28.71
CA GLY A 292 20.14 6.36 -29.35
C GLY A 292 18.93 6.23 -28.43
N ALA A 293 19.11 6.36 -27.11
CA ALA A 293 18.05 6.33 -26.11
C ALA A 293 17.55 7.75 -25.75
N VAL A 294 16.36 7.83 -25.13
CA VAL A 294 15.85 9.06 -24.50
C VAL A 294 15.97 8.94 -22.99
N VAL A 295 16.65 9.90 -22.36
CA VAL A 295 17.04 9.86 -20.96
C VAL A 295 16.68 11.13 -20.21
N PHE A 296 16.55 11.03 -18.88
CA PHE A 296 16.49 12.16 -17.96
C PHE A 296 17.79 12.21 -17.13
N ARG A 297 18.50 13.33 -17.17
CA ARG A 297 19.73 13.58 -16.39
C ARG A 297 19.40 13.97 -14.95
N GLY A 298 19.16 12.95 -14.13
CA GLY A 298 18.75 13.11 -12.73
C GLY A 298 19.82 13.65 -11.79
N GLU A 299 21.09 13.72 -12.20
CA GLU A 299 22.24 14.02 -11.34
C GLU A 299 22.11 15.39 -10.66
N LYS A 300 21.48 16.34 -11.37
CA LYS A 300 21.20 17.70 -10.88
C LYS A 300 20.20 17.72 -9.72
N TYR A 301 19.45 16.64 -9.53
CA TYR A 301 18.42 16.45 -8.51
C TYR A 301 18.80 15.39 -7.48
N GLY A 302 20.06 14.91 -7.48
CA GLY A 302 20.52 13.83 -6.61
C GLY A 302 20.02 12.44 -7.03
N LEU A 303 19.58 12.27 -8.29
CA LEU A 303 19.14 11.01 -8.87
C LEU A 303 20.15 10.51 -9.92
N HIS A 304 20.08 9.23 -10.28
CA HIS A 304 20.84 8.71 -11.42
C HIS A 304 20.16 9.04 -12.75
N THR A 305 20.90 9.06 -13.86
CA THR A 305 20.33 9.09 -15.21
C THR A 305 19.31 7.95 -15.37
N ARG A 306 18.10 8.29 -15.82
CA ARG A 306 17.01 7.34 -16.08
C ARG A 306 16.73 7.25 -17.57
N VAL A 307 16.56 6.03 -18.09
CA VAL A 307 16.22 5.77 -19.49
C VAL A 307 14.71 5.62 -19.61
N PHE A 308 14.08 6.38 -20.50
CA PHE A 308 12.63 6.36 -20.75
C PHE A 308 12.29 5.58 -22.03
N ILE A 309 13.12 5.75 -23.08
CA ILE A 309 12.99 5.03 -24.34
C ILE A 309 14.36 4.43 -24.67
N THR A 310 14.42 3.13 -24.95
CA THR A 310 15.67 2.44 -25.28
C THR A 310 16.18 2.83 -26.68
N SER A 311 17.40 2.41 -27.03
CA SER A 311 17.95 2.62 -28.38
C SER A 311 17.17 1.89 -29.48
N GLN A 312 16.38 0.87 -29.12
CA GLN A 312 15.44 0.16 -30.00
C GLN A 312 14.08 0.86 -30.11
N GLY A 313 13.89 2.02 -29.47
CA GLY A 313 12.62 2.74 -29.48
C GLY A 313 11.54 2.14 -28.57
N LEU A 314 11.91 1.23 -27.66
CA LEU A 314 10.95 0.58 -26.77
C LEU A 314 10.80 1.35 -25.45
N PRO A 315 9.57 1.47 -24.91
CA PRO A 315 9.32 2.09 -23.62
C PRO A 315 9.92 1.27 -22.47
N THR A 316 10.56 1.95 -21.51
CA THR A 316 11.05 1.33 -20.27
C THR A 316 9.95 1.31 -19.18
N TYR A 317 10.32 1.02 -17.92
CA TYR A 317 9.41 1.15 -16.79
C TYR A 317 9.07 2.63 -16.50
N GLU A 318 10.06 3.52 -16.56
CA GLU A 318 9.94 4.94 -16.20
C GLU A 318 8.89 5.68 -17.03
N ILE A 319 8.76 5.35 -18.32
CA ILE A 319 7.79 5.98 -19.20
C ILE A 319 6.37 5.48 -18.96
N LYS A 320 6.21 4.23 -18.53
CA LYS A 320 4.89 3.68 -18.19
C LYS A 320 4.36 4.34 -16.92
N GLU A 321 5.21 4.51 -15.91
CA GLU A 321 4.91 5.27 -14.68
C GLU A 321 4.52 6.72 -14.99
N LEU A 322 5.26 7.38 -15.89
CA LEU A 322 4.95 8.75 -16.30
C LEU A 322 3.59 8.86 -17.01
N GLY A 323 3.14 7.77 -17.64
CA GLY A 323 1.89 7.69 -18.38
C GLY A 323 0.63 7.60 -17.53
N LEU A 324 0.76 7.18 -16.26
CA LEU A 324 -0.35 7.04 -15.31
C LEU A 324 -1.08 8.38 -15.15
N ASN A 325 -2.29 8.48 -15.74
CA ASN A 325 -3.09 9.72 -15.77
C ASN A 325 -4.56 9.53 -15.39
#